data_AF-A0A2V9FLG3-F1
#
_entry.id   AF-A0A2V9FLG3-F1
#
_cell.length_a   1.000
_cell.length_b   1.000
_cell.length_c   1.000
_cell.angle_alpha   90.00
_cell.angle_beta   90.00
_cell.angle_gamma   90.00
#
_symmetry.space_group_name_H-M   'P 1'
#
loop_
_entity.id
_entity.type
_entity.pdbx_description
1 polymer ?
#
loop_
_entity_poly.entity_id
_entity_poly.type
_entity_poly.pdbx_seq_one_letter_code
_entity_poly.pdbx_strand_id
1 'polypeptide(L)'
;MSLLRNITIGLRSLFRKDQVDRELDEELGAYLEMEVSEKMRQGVSRKDALREVRLERGSLEVTKELVRSGGWEFFVETCWQDLHYSVRMLRKSPGFAAVAIVTLALGIGANTAIFSLTDQILLRDLPVPHPEQLFILRSPGPNHGHTWGDVDQGAQSFSYPMYKDLRERATVFSGLLACRRITVNVSGHGETQAAHADLISGNFFQTLEVQPVLGRLFASSDETVAEIQRRPSHLKQAAHGERRPADNCRRDSQGILRSANRFDAGHFYPCHHESANGAEPESNA
;
A
#
# COMPACT_ATOMS: atom_id res chain seq x y z
N MET A 1 -28.08 -10.44 25.10
CA MET A 1 -29.45 -9.87 25.01
C MET A 1 -29.60 -8.50 25.70
N SER A 2 -28.75 -8.11 26.67
CA SER A 2 -28.82 -6.80 27.36
C SER A 2 -28.50 -5.58 26.48
N LEU A 3 -27.52 -5.70 25.59
CA LEU A 3 -27.03 -4.60 24.73
C LEU A 3 -28.07 -4.07 23.73
N LEU A 4 -28.76 -4.98 23.02
CA LEU A 4 -29.79 -4.60 22.04
C LEU A 4 -30.98 -3.90 22.70
N ARG A 5 -31.37 -4.34 23.91
CA ARG A 5 -32.48 -3.71 24.66
C ARG A 5 -32.11 -2.30 25.11
N ASN A 6 -30.88 -2.11 25.60
CA ASN A 6 -30.35 -0.80 25.99
C ASN A 6 -30.20 0.15 24.78
N ILE A 7 -29.81 -0.37 23.61
CA ILE A 7 -29.75 0.41 22.38
C ILE A 7 -31.16 0.81 21.93
N THR A 8 -32.14 -0.10 21.93
CA THR A 8 -33.52 0.22 21.52
C THR A 8 -34.24 1.18 22.47
N ILE A 9 -33.98 1.08 23.77
CA ILE A 9 -34.52 2.01 24.77
C ILE A 9 -33.89 3.39 24.58
N GLY A 10 -32.57 3.45 24.38
CA GLY A 10 -31.88 4.71 24.08
C GLY A 10 -32.25 5.34 22.74
N LEU A 11 -32.52 4.53 21.71
CA LEU A 11 -33.02 5.04 20.43
C LEU A 11 -34.41 5.67 20.59
N ARG A 12 -35.26 5.07 21.43
CA ARG A 12 -36.62 5.56 21.68
C ARG A 12 -36.62 6.83 22.53
N SER A 13 -35.71 6.96 23.49
CA SER A 13 -35.58 8.14 24.33
C SER A 13 -34.93 9.32 23.59
N LEU A 14 -34.02 9.08 22.62
CA LEU A 14 -33.58 10.10 21.65
C LEU A 14 -34.72 10.71 20.81
N PHE A 15 -35.74 9.92 20.42
CA PHE A 15 -36.83 10.39 19.57
C PHE A 15 -38.11 10.78 20.32
N ARG A 16 -38.33 10.32 21.56
CA ARG A 16 -39.55 10.56 22.36
C ARG A 16 -39.22 10.89 23.82
N LYS A 17 -38.28 11.82 24.01
CA LYS A 17 -37.77 12.28 25.32
C LYS A 17 -38.88 12.63 26.32
N ASP A 18 -39.87 13.41 25.90
CA ASP A 18 -40.98 13.83 26.77
C ASP A 18 -41.85 12.67 27.25
N GLN A 19 -41.93 11.59 26.47
CA GLN A 19 -42.75 10.43 26.82
C GLN A 19 -42.01 9.49 27.76
N VAL A 20 -40.70 9.32 27.57
CA VAL A 20 -39.86 8.50 28.46
C VAL A 20 -39.71 9.17 29.82
N ASP A 21 -39.55 10.50 29.86
CA ASP A 21 -39.54 11.27 31.10
C ASP A 21 -40.83 11.08 31.90
N ARG A 22 -41.98 11.11 31.22
CA ARG A 22 -43.28 10.96 31.86
C ARG A 22 -43.52 9.54 32.38
N GLU A 23 -43.08 8.53 31.64
CA GLU A 23 -43.16 7.12 32.06
C GLU A 23 -42.27 6.87 33.29
N LEU A 24 -41.08 7.47 33.32
CA LEU A 24 -40.17 7.41 34.47
C LEU A 24 -40.75 8.13 35.70
N ASP A 25 -41.41 9.27 35.51
CA ASP A 25 -42.12 10.00 36.58
C ASP A 25 -43.30 9.20 37.13
N GLU A 26 -44.08 8.56 36.26
CA GLU A 26 -45.20 7.70 36.64
C GLU A 26 -44.71 6.49 37.45
N GLU A 27 -43.64 5.81 37.03
CA GLU A 27 -43.06 4.68 37.77
C GLU A 27 -42.53 5.11 39.14
N LEU A 28 -41.72 6.17 39.20
CA LEU A 28 -41.16 6.66 40.46
C LEU A 28 -42.25 7.13 41.44
N GLY A 29 -43.30 7.78 40.92
CA GLY A 29 -44.49 8.16 41.69
C GLY A 29 -45.23 6.94 42.26
N ALA A 30 -45.45 5.92 41.44
CA ALA A 30 -46.14 4.69 41.87
C ALA A 30 -45.35 3.93 42.95
N TYR A 31 -44.01 3.88 42.84
CA TYR A 31 -43.16 3.30 43.88
C TYR A 31 -43.29 4.05 45.22
N LEU A 32 -43.33 5.39 45.19
CA LEU A 32 -43.49 6.20 46.39
C LEU A 32 -44.86 5.97 47.04
N GLU A 33 -45.94 5.92 46.26
CA GLU A 33 -47.29 5.69 46.77
C GLU A 33 -47.47 4.31 47.43
N MET A 34 -46.85 3.29 46.85
CA MET A 34 -46.86 1.94 47.41
C MET A 34 -46.19 1.89 48.79
N GLU A 35 -45.02 2.51 48.92
CA GLU A 35 -44.23 2.50 50.17
C GLU A 35 -44.92 3.33 51.28
N VAL A 36 -45.54 4.45 50.91
CA VAL A 36 -46.40 5.23 51.82
C VAL A 36 -47.60 4.40 52.29
N SER A 37 -48.24 3.67 51.39
CA SER A 37 -49.40 2.82 51.72
C SER A 37 -49.03 1.68 52.66
N GLU A 38 -47.82 1.14 52.53
CA GLU A 38 -47.31 0.08 53.41
C GLU A 38 -46.99 0.59 54.82
N LYS A 39 -46.35 1.77 54.94
CA LYS A 39 -46.16 2.47 56.23
C LYS A 39 -47.51 2.84 56.88
N MET A 40 -48.51 3.22 56.06
CA MET A 40 -49.86 3.46 56.56
C MET A 40 -50.52 2.17 57.09
N ARG A 41 -50.30 1.01 56.46
CA ARG A 41 -50.76 -0.29 56.97
C ARG A 41 -50.10 -0.69 58.29
N GLN A 42 -48.89 -0.19 58.55
CA GLN A 42 -48.18 -0.35 59.82
C GLN A 42 -48.66 0.63 60.91
N GLY A 43 -49.69 1.45 60.63
CA GLY A 43 -50.36 2.32 61.59
C GLY A 43 -49.88 3.77 61.61
N VAL A 44 -49.01 4.17 60.68
CA VAL A 44 -48.46 5.53 60.61
C VAL A 44 -49.42 6.46 59.84
N SER A 45 -49.60 7.70 60.31
CA SER A 45 -50.41 8.72 59.61
C SER A 45 -49.82 9.06 58.24
N ARG A 46 -50.66 9.31 57.23
CA ARG A 46 -50.23 9.57 55.84
C ARG A 46 -49.17 10.67 55.71
N LYS A 47 -49.30 11.75 56.49
CA LYS A 47 -48.34 12.86 56.48
C LYS A 47 -46.98 12.46 57.05
N ASP A 48 -46.99 11.62 58.07
CA ASP A 48 -45.78 11.14 58.74
C ASP A 48 -45.10 10.05 57.90
N ALA A 49 -45.87 9.14 57.30
CA ALA A 49 -45.39 8.15 56.34
C ALA A 49 -44.71 8.79 55.12
N LEU A 50 -45.31 9.85 54.54
CA LEU A 50 -44.69 10.60 53.42
C LEU A 50 -43.37 11.26 53.82
N ARG A 51 -43.28 11.77 55.05
CA ARG A 51 -42.08 12.42 55.57
C ARG A 51 -40.98 11.39 55.82
N GLU A 52 -41.32 10.26 56.43
CA GLU A 52 -40.37 9.16 56.66
C GLU A 52 -39.84 8.58 55.36
N VAL A 53 -40.71 8.28 54.38
CA VAL A 53 -40.28 7.73 53.08
C VAL A 53 -39.35 8.70 52.34
N ARG A 54 -39.63 10.01 52.38
CA ARG A 54 -38.74 11.03 51.80
C ARG A 54 -37.39 11.13 52.51
N LEU A 55 -37.35 10.92 53.82
CA LEU A 55 -36.11 10.92 54.60
C LEU A 55 -35.29 9.64 54.37
N GLU A 56 -35.95 8.49 54.21
CA GLU A 56 -35.30 7.19 53.96
C GLU A 56 -34.77 7.05 52.52
N ARG A 57 -35.53 7.45 51.50
CA ARG A 57 -35.14 7.30 50.09
C ARG A 57 -34.33 8.46 49.50
N GLY A 58 -34.35 9.62 50.15
CA GLY A 58 -33.70 10.83 49.62
C GLY A 58 -34.48 11.48 48.46
N SER A 59 -33.82 12.39 47.74
CA SER A 59 -34.45 13.16 46.66
C SER A 59 -34.62 12.30 45.41
N LEU A 60 -35.87 11.96 45.07
CA LEU A 60 -36.24 11.23 43.84
C LEU A 60 -35.70 11.88 42.56
N GLU A 61 -35.54 13.20 42.56
CA GLU A 61 -34.94 13.95 41.45
C GLU A 61 -33.50 13.52 41.17
N VAL A 62 -32.73 13.18 42.21
CA VAL A 62 -31.34 12.74 42.05
C VAL A 62 -31.29 11.34 41.41
N THR A 63 -32.21 10.44 41.80
CA THR A 63 -32.33 9.12 41.17
C THR A 63 -32.76 9.22 39.72
N LYS A 64 -33.68 10.13 39.40
CA LYS A 64 -34.12 10.42 38.03
C LYS A 64 -32.95 10.93 37.18
N GLU A 65 -32.14 11.83 37.72
CA GLU A 65 -30.99 12.42 37.02
C GLU A 65 -29.84 11.41 36.81
N LEU A 66 -29.62 10.48 37.75
CA LEU A 66 -28.66 9.36 37.60
C LEU A 66 -29.06 8.39 36.48
N VAL A 67 -30.34 8.03 36.40
CA VAL A 67 -30.83 7.16 35.31
C VAL A 67 -30.74 7.88 33.96
N ARG A 68 -31.04 9.18 33.94
CA ARG A 68 -30.97 10.02 32.74
C ARG A 68 -29.56 10.25 32.22
N SER A 69 -28.57 10.39 33.10
CA SER A 69 -27.15 10.59 32.76
C SER A 69 -26.39 9.31 32.46
N GLY A 70 -26.91 8.14 32.84
CA GLY A 70 -26.29 6.84 32.57
C GLY A 70 -26.48 6.31 31.15
N GLY A 71 -27.33 6.94 30.33
CA GLY A 71 -27.64 6.51 28.96
C GLY A 71 -26.66 7.04 27.91
N TRP A 72 -26.32 6.23 26.91
CA TRP A 72 -25.50 6.63 25.75
C TRP A 72 -26.15 7.74 24.91
N GLU A 73 -27.47 7.88 24.99
CA GLU A 73 -28.26 8.95 24.38
C GLU A 73 -27.93 10.34 24.91
N PHE A 74 -27.70 10.47 26.21
CA PHE A 74 -27.27 11.72 26.82
C PHE A 74 -25.89 12.13 26.30
N PHE A 75 -24.98 11.16 26.12
CA PHE A 75 -23.69 11.39 25.48
C PHE A 75 -23.83 11.89 24.03
N VAL A 76 -24.71 11.28 23.23
CA VAL A 76 -24.94 11.71 21.85
C VAL A 76 -25.51 13.12 21.77
N GLU A 77 -26.48 13.45 22.62
CA GLU A 77 -27.07 14.78 22.64
C GLU A 77 -26.07 15.83 23.13
N THR A 78 -25.27 15.50 24.15
CA THR A 78 -24.16 16.36 24.62
C THR A 78 -23.13 16.58 23.52
N CYS A 79 -22.69 15.51 22.84
CA CYS A 79 -21.75 15.61 21.72
C CYS A 79 -22.32 16.44 20.57
N TRP A 80 -23.62 16.33 20.27
CA TRP A 80 -24.26 17.14 19.24
C TRP A 80 -24.30 18.63 19.63
N GLN A 81 -24.64 18.92 20.88
CA GLN A 81 -24.65 20.28 21.42
C GLN A 81 -23.24 20.88 21.40
N ASP A 82 -22.24 20.12 21.83
CA ASP A 82 -20.83 20.50 21.82
C ASP A 82 -20.29 20.70 20.40
N LEU A 83 -20.68 19.84 19.45
CA LEU A 83 -20.32 20.01 18.04
C LEU A 83 -20.90 21.31 17.47
N HIS A 84 -22.19 21.57 17.72
CA HIS A 84 -22.86 22.77 17.25
C HIS A 84 -22.25 24.03 17.86
N TYR A 85 -21.92 23.97 19.15
CA TYR A 85 -21.22 25.03 19.87
C TYR A 85 -19.81 25.24 19.31
N SER A 86 -19.05 24.18 19.08
CA SER A 86 -17.69 24.21 18.54
C SER A 86 -17.67 24.80 17.13
N VAL A 87 -18.61 24.41 16.26
CA VAL A 87 -18.76 25.01 14.91
C VAL A 87 -19.07 26.51 15.01
N ARG A 88 -19.96 26.91 15.92
CA ARG A 88 -20.25 28.34 16.15
C ARG A 88 -19.02 29.09 16.65
N MET A 89 -18.20 28.47 17.48
CA MET A 89 -16.95 29.04 18.00
C MET A 89 -15.90 29.18 16.89
N LEU A 90 -15.71 28.16 16.06
CA LEU A 90 -14.82 28.20 14.90
C LEU A 90 -15.20 29.30 13.89
N ARG A 91 -16.51 29.53 13.69
CA ARG A 91 -17.01 30.62 12.83
C ARG A 91 -16.78 32.01 13.43
N LYS A 92 -16.65 32.13 14.75
CA LYS A 92 -16.33 33.40 15.42
C LYS A 92 -14.84 33.74 15.35
N SER A 93 -13.96 32.75 15.24
CA SER A 93 -12.50 32.92 15.18
C SER A 93 -11.89 32.29 13.91
N PRO A 94 -12.24 32.79 12.71
CA PRO A 94 -11.89 32.15 11.44
C PRO A 94 -10.38 32.03 11.20
N GLY A 95 -9.57 32.96 11.73
CA GLY A 95 -8.10 32.90 11.58
C GLY A 95 -7.46 31.70 12.28
N PHE A 96 -7.85 31.45 13.53
CA PHE A 96 -7.37 30.28 14.28
C PHE A 96 -7.86 28.97 13.64
N ALA A 97 -9.14 28.93 13.26
CA ALA A 97 -9.73 27.77 12.58
C ALA A 97 -9.00 27.46 11.26
N ALA A 98 -8.68 28.48 10.45
CA ALA A 98 -7.97 28.30 9.20
C ALA A 98 -6.58 27.69 9.39
N VAL A 99 -5.79 28.19 10.36
CA VAL A 99 -4.47 27.62 10.66
C VAL A 99 -4.59 26.17 11.10
N ALA A 100 -5.49 25.87 12.04
CA ALA A 100 -5.71 24.50 12.52
C ALA A 100 -6.13 23.54 11.39
N ILE A 101 -7.07 23.96 10.53
CA ILE A 101 -7.55 23.17 9.39
C ILE A 101 -6.41 22.93 8.39
N VAL A 102 -5.62 23.95 8.05
CA VAL A 102 -4.50 23.82 7.11
C VAL A 102 -3.43 22.89 7.66
N THR A 103 -3.06 23.02 8.94
CA THR A 103 -2.08 22.12 9.57
C THR A 103 -2.56 20.67 9.57
N LEU A 104 -3.83 20.43 9.90
CA LEU A 104 -4.42 19.10 9.90
C LEU A 104 -4.50 18.53 8.47
N ALA A 105 -4.95 19.33 7.51
CA ALA A 105 -5.03 18.95 6.10
C ALA A 105 -3.65 18.62 5.52
N LEU A 106 -2.61 19.38 5.89
CA LEU A 106 -1.24 19.14 5.45
C LEU A 106 -0.70 17.82 6.04
N GLY A 107 -0.93 17.57 7.33
CA GLY A 107 -0.49 16.32 7.96
C GLY A 107 -1.17 15.08 7.36
N ILE A 108 -2.49 15.12 7.17
CA ILE A 108 -3.25 14.03 6.55
C ILE A 108 -2.84 13.87 5.08
N GLY A 109 -2.76 14.98 4.33
CA GLY A 109 -2.42 14.99 2.91
C GLY A 109 -1.02 14.50 2.63
N ALA A 110 -0.02 14.91 3.42
CA ALA A 110 1.36 14.46 3.27
C ALA A 110 1.49 12.95 3.50
N ASN A 111 0.91 12.43 4.58
CA ASN A 111 0.92 10.99 4.86
C ASN A 111 0.20 10.19 3.77
N THR A 112 -0.96 10.68 3.32
CA THR A 112 -1.72 10.04 2.23
C THR A 112 -0.96 10.07 0.91
N ALA A 113 -0.27 11.17 0.60
CA ALA A 113 0.53 11.32 -0.62
C ALA A 113 1.73 10.37 -0.63
N ILE A 114 2.45 10.26 0.50
CA ILE A 114 3.56 9.30 0.64
C ILE A 114 3.04 7.88 0.41
N PHE A 115 1.97 7.47 1.11
CA PHE A 115 1.41 6.13 0.93
C PHE A 115 0.90 5.88 -0.48
N SER A 116 0.25 6.86 -1.13
CA SER A 116 -0.22 6.72 -2.51
C SER A 116 0.94 6.58 -3.50
N LEU A 117 2.03 7.33 -3.27
CA LEU A 117 3.24 7.23 -4.09
C LEU A 117 3.91 5.87 -3.90
N THR A 118 4.07 5.42 -2.66
CA THR A 118 4.61 4.10 -2.34
C THR A 118 3.74 3.00 -2.93
N ASP A 119 2.41 3.13 -2.88
CA ASP A 119 1.50 2.17 -3.49
C ASP A 119 1.71 2.06 -5.01
N GLN A 120 1.81 3.20 -5.69
CA GLN A 120 1.99 3.25 -7.14
C GLN A 120 3.37 2.78 -7.62
N ILE A 121 4.41 3.01 -6.82
CA ILE A 121 5.80 2.69 -7.20
C ILE A 121 6.21 1.30 -6.72
N LEU A 122 5.85 0.94 -5.49
CA LEU A 122 6.35 -0.26 -4.80
C LEU A 122 5.36 -1.41 -4.80
N LEU A 123 4.04 -1.13 -4.75
CA LEU A 123 2.99 -2.15 -4.55
C LEU A 123 2.14 -2.40 -5.79
N ARG A 124 2.33 -1.65 -6.88
CA ARG A 124 1.64 -1.95 -8.12
C ARG A 124 2.24 -3.21 -8.72
N ASP A 125 1.48 -4.29 -8.60
CA ASP A 125 1.83 -5.58 -9.17
C ASP A 125 2.21 -5.46 -10.65
N LEU A 126 3.27 -6.18 -11.03
CA LEU A 126 3.73 -6.24 -12.41
C LEU A 126 2.54 -6.72 -13.28
N PRO A 127 2.25 -6.08 -14.44
CA PRO A 127 1.07 -6.37 -15.25
C PRO A 127 1.25 -7.68 -16.05
N VAL A 128 1.44 -8.78 -15.34
CA VAL A 128 1.60 -10.14 -15.83
C VAL A 128 0.65 -11.04 -15.05
N PRO A 129 0.20 -12.17 -15.62
CA PRO A 129 -0.55 -13.15 -14.88
C PRO A 129 0.28 -13.67 -13.69
N HIS A 130 -0.34 -13.78 -12.52
CA HIS A 130 0.26 -14.36 -11.31
C HIS A 130 1.61 -13.71 -10.87
N PRO A 131 1.65 -12.38 -10.64
CA PRO A 131 2.86 -11.68 -10.20
C PRO A 131 3.42 -12.25 -8.88
N GLU A 132 2.56 -12.81 -8.03
CA GLU A 132 2.91 -13.46 -6.77
C GLU A 132 3.76 -14.73 -6.93
N GLN A 133 3.85 -15.28 -8.14
CA GLN A 133 4.61 -16.50 -8.45
C GLN A 133 5.96 -16.19 -9.10
N LEU A 134 6.32 -14.91 -9.26
CA LEU A 134 7.61 -14.51 -9.82
C LEU A 134 8.68 -14.43 -8.73
N PHE A 135 9.78 -15.15 -8.94
CA PHE A 135 10.92 -15.17 -8.03
C PHE A 135 12.22 -14.86 -8.77
N ILE A 136 13.07 -14.04 -8.15
CA ILE A 136 14.43 -13.78 -8.64
C ILE A 136 15.35 -14.84 -8.04
N LEU A 137 15.91 -15.69 -8.91
CA LEU A 137 16.97 -16.61 -8.49
C LEU A 137 18.22 -15.80 -8.12
N ARG A 138 18.69 -15.99 -6.88
CA ARG A 138 20.00 -15.53 -6.40
C ARG A 138 20.85 -16.76 -6.15
N SER A 139 22.17 -16.65 -6.31
CA SER A 139 23.12 -17.76 -6.16
C SER A 139 23.58 -17.90 -4.70
N PRO A 140 23.02 -18.82 -3.89
CA PRO A 140 23.40 -18.98 -2.49
C PRO A 140 24.61 -19.93 -2.42
N GLY A 141 25.75 -19.50 -2.95
CA GLY A 141 27.01 -20.24 -2.85
C GLY A 141 27.90 -19.62 -1.77
N PRO A 142 28.63 -20.41 -0.95
CA PRO A 142 29.58 -19.89 0.05
C PRO A 142 30.73 -19.09 -0.59
N ASN A 143 30.95 -19.28 -1.89
CA ASN A 143 31.94 -18.56 -2.67
C ASN A 143 31.28 -17.38 -3.39
N HIS A 144 31.51 -16.17 -2.88
CA HIS A 144 31.24 -14.95 -3.62
C HIS A 144 32.33 -14.80 -4.68
N GLY A 145 32.03 -15.20 -5.92
CA GLY A 145 32.89 -14.83 -7.05
C GLY A 145 32.84 -13.31 -7.21
N HIS A 146 34.01 -12.66 -7.34
CA HIS A 146 34.06 -11.26 -7.75
C HIS A 146 33.77 -11.20 -9.25
N THR A 147 32.54 -10.87 -9.64
CA THR A 147 32.24 -10.45 -11.01
C THR A 147 32.73 -9.01 -11.19
N TRP A 148 33.89 -8.82 -11.81
CA TRP A 148 34.27 -7.50 -12.31
C TRP A 148 33.46 -7.21 -13.57
N GLY A 149 32.45 -6.36 -13.43
CA GLY A 149 31.57 -5.92 -14.51
C GLY A 149 30.61 -4.86 -14.00
N ASP A 150 29.97 -4.16 -14.94
CA ASP A 150 29.01 -3.06 -14.75
C ASP A 150 27.67 -3.53 -14.14
N VAL A 151 27.75 -4.47 -13.20
CA VAL A 151 26.61 -5.06 -12.51
C VAL A 151 26.70 -4.57 -11.08
N ASP A 152 25.64 -3.87 -10.69
CA ASP A 152 25.35 -3.36 -9.35
C ASP A 152 25.94 -4.23 -8.24
N GLN A 153 26.59 -3.62 -7.24
CA GLN A 153 27.53 -4.19 -6.27
C GLN A 153 26.99 -5.32 -5.34
N GLY A 154 25.89 -5.97 -5.68
CA GLY A 154 25.34 -7.13 -4.96
C GLY A 154 24.51 -8.10 -5.82
N ALA A 155 24.39 -7.88 -7.14
CA ALA A 155 23.55 -8.71 -8.00
C ALA A 155 24.33 -9.93 -8.54
N GLN A 156 24.19 -11.04 -7.83
CA GLN A 156 24.67 -12.36 -8.26
C GLN A 156 24.01 -12.77 -9.57
N SER A 157 24.70 -12.55 -10.69
CA SER A 157 24.20 -12.86 -12.02
C SER A 157 24.61 -14.27 -12.45
N PHE A 158 23.68 -15.02 -13.04
CA PHE A 158 23.98 -16.32 -13.64
C PHE A 158 24.60 -16.13 -15.02
N SER A 159 25.63 -16.90 -15.36
CA SER A 159 26.15 -16.94 -16.73
C SER A 159 25.07 -17.53 -17.66
N TYR A 160 25.05 -17.10 -18.92
CA TYR A 160 24.05 -17.57 -19.87
C TYR A 160 24.03 -19.11 -20.06
N PRO A 161 25.18 -19.82 -20.14
CA PRO A 161 25.20 -21.29 -20.13
C PRO A 161 24.57 -21.89 -18.86
N MET A 162 24.84 -21.32 -17.70
CA MET A 162 24.26 -21.79 -16.43
C MET A 162 22.74 -21.58 -16.39
N TYR A 163 22.24 -20.46 -16.93
CA TYR A 163 20.81 -20.25 -17.13
C TYR A 163 20.19 -21.34 -18.03
N LYS A 164 20.83 -21.70 -19.15
CA LYS A 164 20.35 -22.79 -20.01
C LYS A 164 20.28 -24.11 -19.27
N ASP A 165 21.35 -24.48 -18.57
CA ASP A 165 21.40 -25.71 -17.78
C ASP A 165 20.30 -25.73 -16.70
N LEU A 166 20.08 -24.61 -16.00
CA LEU A 166 19.02 -24.49 -15.01
C LEU A 166 17.64 -24.60 -15.65
N ARG A 167 17.40 -23.93 -16.78
CA ARG A 167 16.12 -24.00 -17.50
C ARG A 167 15.78 -25.41 -17.96
N GLU A 168 16.78 -26.17 -18.42
CA GLU A 168 16.58 -27.54 -18.91
C GLU A 168 16.40 -28.57 -17.78
N ARG A 169 16.96 -28.30 -16.59
CA ARG A 169 16.97 -29.25 -15.46
C ARG A 169 15.99 -28.91 -14.34
N ALA A 170 15.51 -27.66 -14.26
CA ALA A 170 14.62 -27.23 -13.20
C ALA A 170 13.22 -27.82 -13.41
N THR A 171 12.74 -28.59 -12.44
CA THR A 171 11.40 -29.19 -12.42
C THR A 171 10.43 -28.48 -11.48
N VAL A 172 10.93 -27.53 -10.70
CA VAL A 172 10.16 -26.82 -9.65
C VAL A 172 9.50 -25.53 -10.13
N PHE A 173 9.92 -25.01 -11.29
CA PHE A 173 9.39 -23.76 -11.86
C PHE A 173 8.55 -24.06 -13.10
N SER A 174 7.46 -23.32 -13.31
CA SER A 174 6.64 -23.38 -14.53
C SER A 174 7.41 -22.88 -15.75
N GLY A 175 8.34 -21.95 -15.55
CA GLY A 175 9.28 -21.50 -16.56
C GLY A 175 10.43 -20.70 -15.93
N LEU A 176 11.54 -20.64 -16.65
CA LEU A 176 12.70 -19.83 -16.26
C LEU A 176 13.03 -18.86 -17.39
N LEU A 177 13.20 -17.59 -17.05
CA LEU A 177 13.57 -16.51 -17.96
C LEU A 177 14.85 -15.83 -17.50
N ALA A 178 15.52 -15.14 -18.40
CA ALA A 178 16.70 -14.34 -18.07
C ALA A 178 16.59 -12.94 -18.68
N CYS A 179 17.03 -11.94 -17.93
CA CYS A 179 17.17 -10.58 -18.42
C CYS A 179 18.45 -9.94 -17.89
N ARG A 180 19.05 -9.05 -18.68
CA ARG A 180 20.20 -8.24 -18.26
C ARG A 180 20.11 -6.86 -18.92
N ARG A 181 20.13 -5.82 -18.10
CA ARG A 181 20.24 -4.45 -18.59
C ARG A 181 21.64 -4.18 -19.12
N ILE A 182 21.71 -3.59 -20.29
CA ILE A 182 22.93 -3.15 -20.96
C ILE A 182 22.77 -1.71 -21.42
N THR A 183 23.90 -1.03 -21.61
CA THR A 183 23.94 0.27 -22.28
C THR A 183 24.41 0.05 -23.71
N VAL A 184 23.64 0.55 -24.67
CA VAL A 184 23.92 0.48 -26.11
C VAL A 184 23.98 1.89 -26.68
N ASN A 185 24.75 2.09 -27.74
CA ASN A 185 24.72 3.34 -28.50
C ASN A 185 23.82 3.15 -29.71
N VAL A 186 22.76 3.96 -29.80
CA VAL A 186 21.82 3.95 -30.92
C VAL A 186 22.15 5.15 -31.80
N SER A 187 22.37 4.91 -33.09
CA SER A 187 22.66 5.96 -34.06
C SER A 187 21.53 6.08 -35.09
N GLY A 188 21.11 7.31 -35.37
CA GLY A 188 20.04 7.64 -36.30
C GLY A 188 20.16 9.10 -36.73
N HIS A 189 19.87 9.39 -38.01
CA HIS A 189 19.92 10.75 -38.58
C HIS A 189 21.22 11.55 -38.31
N GLY A 190 22.37 10.86 -38.15
CA GLY A 190 23.67 11.49 -37.93
C GLY A 190 24.01 11.76 -36.45
N GLU A 191 23.08 11.48 -35.53
CA GLU A 191 23.31 11.58 -34.09
C GLU A 191 23.47 10.18 -33.47
N THR A 192 24.28 10.10 -32.41
CA THR A 192 24.45 8.87 -31.62
C THR A 192 24.12 9.18 -30.18
N GLN A 193 23.21 8.41 -29.60
CA GLN A 193 22.80 8.54 -28.21
C GLN A 193 23.00 7.22 -27.48
N ALA A 194 23.54 7.30 -26.27
CA ALA A 194 23.54 6.16 -25.36
C ALA A 194 22.11 5.90 -24.88
N ALA A 195 21.67 4.65 -24.97
CA ALA A 195 20.37 4.17 -24.54
C ALA A 195 20.55 2.93 -23.67
N HIS A 196 19.59 2.68 -22.77
CA HIS A 196 19.52 1.41 -22.06
C HIS A 196 18.68 0.42 -22.86
N ALA A 197 19.13 -0.83 -22.91
CA ALA A 197 18.41 -1.93 -23.51
C ALA A 197 18.44 -3.13 -22.56
N ASP A 198 17.41 -3.97 -22.61
CA ASP A 198 17.39 -5.23 -21.89
C ASP A 198 17.66 -6.38 -22.85
N LEU A 199 18.72 -7.14 -22.57
CA LEU A 199 18.94 -8.44 -23.17
C LEU A 199 18.05 -9.45 -22.46
N ILE A 200 17.10 -10.03 -23.18
CA ILE A 200 16.15 -11.00 -22.65
C ILE A 200 16.34 -12.37 -23.30
N SER A 201 15.96 -13.44 -22.60
CA SER A 201 15.91 -14.78 -23.18
C SER A 201 14.79 -14.88 -24.23
N GLY A 202 14.94 -15.79 -25.20
CA GLY A 202 13.95 -15.91 -26.29
C GLY A 202 12.55 -16.34 -25.81
N ASN A 203 12.45 -16.99 -24.65
CA ASN A 203 11.17 -17.37 -24.02
C ASN A 203 10.62 -16.32 -23.04
N PHE A 204 11.26 -15.16 -22.87
CA PHE A 204 10.94 -14.19 -21.81
C PHE A 204 9.46 -13.81 -21.76
N PHE A 205 8.89 -13.36 -22.89
CA PHE A 205 7.50 -12.95 -22.93
C PHE A 205 6.50 -14.11 -22.89
N GLN A 206 6.91 -15.29 -23.39
CA GLN A 206 6.08 -16.49 -23.35
C GLN A 206 5.91 -16.98 -21.91
N THR A 207 7.00 -16.98 -21.13
CA THR A 207 6.99 -17.35 -19.71
C THR A 207 6.19 -16.36 -18.86
N LEU A 208 6.21 -15.07 -19.21
CA LEU A 208 5.40 -14.04 -18.54
C LEU A 208 3.96 -13.94 -19.07
N GLU A 209 3.61 -14.77 -20.06
CA GLU A 209 2.28 -14.78 -20.70
C GLU A 209 1.83 -13.40 -21.24
N VAL A 210 2.81 -12.57 -21.63
CA VAL A 210 2.54 -11.22 -22.16
C VAL A 210 2.11 -11.33 -23.62
N GLN A 211 1.00 -10.69 -23.96
CA GLN A 211 0.50 -10.63 -25.34
C GLN A 211 0.95 -9.34 -26.03
N PRO A 212 1.40 -9.41 -27.30
CA PRO A 212 1.73 -8.21 -28.05
C PRO A 212 0.46 -7.43 -28.38
N VAL A 213 0.46 -6.12 -28.16
CA VAL A 213 -0.60 -5.23 -28.68
C VAL A 213 -0.49 -5.12 -30.20
N LEU A 214 0.73 -5.12 -30.74
CA LEU A 214 1.03 -5.02 -32.17
C LEU A 214 2.20 -5.93 -32.55
N GLY A 215 2.15 -6.55 -33.72
CA GLY A 215 3.27 -7.34 -34.25
C GLY A 215 3.48 -8.69 -33.55
N ARG A 216 4.74 -9.13 -33.48
CA ARG A 216 5.15 -10.39 -32.84
C ARG A 216 6.19 -10.14 -31.76
N LEU A 217 6.16 -10.96 -30.71
CA LEU A 217 7.20 -10.97 -29.68
C LEU A 217 8.39 -11.84 -30.11
N PHE A 218 9.50 -11.71 -29.40
CA PHE A 218 10.61 -12.65 -29.52
C PHE A 218 10.17 -14.06 -29.11
N ALA A 219 10.60 -15.04 -29.89
CA ALA A 219 10.41 -16.45 -29.58
C ALA A 219 11.75 -17.13 -29.29
N SER A 220 11.73 -18.30 -28.66
CA SER A 220 12.95 -19.07 -28.40
C SER A 220 13.75 -19.42 -29.66
N SER A 221 13.09 -19.46 -30.83
CA SER A 221 13.74 -19.65 -32.13
C SER A 221 14.57 -18.45 -32.60
N ASP A 222 14.28 -17.24 -32.09
CA ASP A 222 15.05 -16.04 -32.42
C ASP A 222 16.36 -15.95 -31.60
N GLU A 223 16.54 -16.84 -30.62
CA GLU A 223 17.70 -16.87 -29.73
C GLU A 223 18.92 -17.51 -30.42
N THR A 224 19.62 -16.73 -31.23
CA THR A 224 20.84 -17.18 -31.92
C THR A 224 22.10 -16.86 -31.12
N VAL A 225 22.97 -17.84 -30.91
CA VAL A 225 24.35 -17.59 -30.47
C VAL A 225 25.09 -16.97 -31.65
N ALA A 226 25.47 -15.70 -31.55
CA ALA A 226 26.36 -15.10 -32.53
C ALA A 226 27.68 -15.88 -32.49
N GLU A 227 27.92 -16.71 -33.50
CA GLU A 227 29.20 -17.37 -33.68
C GLU A 227 30.24 -16.26 -33.90
N ILE A 228 31.00 -15.95 -32.85
CA ILE A 228 32.16 -15.09 -32.95
C ILE A 228 33.16 -15.90 -33.78
N GLN A 229 33.07 -15.77 -35.11
CA GLN A 229 34.12 -16.19 -36.03
C GLN A 229 35.39 -15.42 -35.64
N ARG A 230 36.17 -16.03 -34.75
CA ARG A 230 37.54 -15.60 -34.46
C ARG A 230 38.32 -15.80 -35.75
N ARG A 231 38.42 -14.76 -36.59
CA ARG A 231 39.40 -14.76 -37.67
C ARG A 231 40.79 -14.85 -37.02
N PRO A 232 41.61 -15.88 -37.32
CA PRO A 232 42.96 -15.97 -36.79
C PRO A 232 43.79 -14.81 -37.37
N SER A 233 44.31 -13.96 -36.49
CA SER A 233 45.18 -12.84 -36.84
C SER A 233 46.56 -13.34 -37.24
N HIS A 234 46.71 -13.82 -38.48
CA HIS A 234 48.02 -13.89 -39.13
C HIS A 234 48.25 -12.58 -39.88
N LEU A 235 48.86 -11.59 -39.24
CA LEU A 235 49.44 -10.45 -39.97
C LEU A 235 50.76 -10.06 -39.31
N LYS A 236 51.84 -10.45 -40.02
CA LYS A 236 53.21 -10.01 -39.82
C LYS A 236 53.27 -8.49 -39.70
N GLN A 237 54.15 -8.04 -38.81
CA GLN A 237 54.68 -6.69 -38.77
C GLN A 237 55.11 -6.24 -40.17
N ALA A 238 54.47 -5.20 -40.68
CA ALA A 238 55.02 -4.35 -41.73
C ALA A 238 54.71 -2.91 -41.35
N ALA A 239 55.76 -2.21 -40.92
CA ALA A 239 55.75 -0.79 -40.63
C ALA A 239 55.78 -0.02 -41.95
N HIS A 240 54.71 0.71 -42.29
CA HIS A 240 54.81 2.02 -42.94
C HIS A 240 53.47 2.73 -42.92
N GLY A 241 53.53 4.05 -42.74
CA GLY A 241 52.38 4.90 -42.44
C GLY A 241 51.35 4.97 -43.56
N GLU A 242 50.09 4.79 -43.17
CA GLU A 242 48.93 5.45 -43.76
C GLU A 242 47.75 5.25 -42.79
N ARG A 243 47.26 6.34 -42.18
CA ARG A 243 46.00 6.30 -41.43
C ARG A 243 44.87 6.13 -42.43
N ARG A 244 44.43 4.89 -42.66
CA ARG A 244 43.13 4.62 -43.29
C ARG A 244 42.04 4.63 -42.22
N PRO A 245 40.90 5.29 -42.46
CA PRO A 245 39.77 5.26 -41.53
C PRO A 245 39.26 3.83 -41.39
N ALA A 246 38.91 3.45 -40.16
CA ALA A 246 38.34 2.14 -39.86
C ALA A 246 37.03 1.97 -40.62
N ASP A 247 37.06 1.14 -41.67
CA ASP A 247 35.86 0.73 -42.39
C ASP A 247 34.92 -0.01 -41.43
N ASN A 248 33.75 0.59 -41.33
CA ASN A 248 32.67 0.29 -40.43
C ASN A 248 32.22 -1.17 -40.59
N CYS A 249 32.07 -1.88 -39.46
CA CYS A 249 31.49 -3.21 -39.41
C CYS A 249 30.00 -3.11 -39.77
N ARG A 250 29.70 -3.11 -41.06
CA ARG A 250 28.36 -3.11 -41.64
C ARG A 250 27.79 -4.53 -41.51
N ARG A 251 27.52 -5.00 -40.29
CA ARG A 251 26.65 -6.17 -40.09
C ARG A 251 25.21 -5.70 -40.12
N ASP A 252 24.37 -6.48 -40.80
CA ASP A 252 22.92 -6.31 -40.94
C ASP A 252 22.21 -6.14 -39.58
N SER A 253 22.26 -4.93 -39.05
CA SER A 253 21.38 -4.44 -37.98
C SER A 253 19.94 -4.26 -38.49
N GLN A 254 19.70 -4.42 -39.80
CA GLN A 254 18.36 -4.44 -40.38
C GLN A 254 17.51 -5.63 -39.92
N GLY A 255 18.11 -6.73 -39.46
CA GLY A 255 17.38 -7.89 -38.92
C GLY A 255 16.99 -7.77 -37.45
N ILE A 256 17.81 -7.10 -36.64
CA ILE A 256 17.64 -7.04 -35.18
C ILE A 256 16.78 -5.84 -34.75
N LEU A 257 16.73 -4.76 -35.55
CA LEU A 257 16.01 -3.53 -35.20
C LEU A 257 14.66 -3.34 -35.91
N ARG A 258 14.29 -4.19 -36.88
CA ARG A 258 13.01 -4.03 -37.59
C ARG A 258 11.78 -4.47 -36.79
N SER A 259 11.91 -5.26 -35.71
CA SER A 259 10.76 -5.69 -34.90
C SER A 259 10.48 -4.80 -33.69
N ALA A 260 11.41 -3.94 -33.25
CA ALA A 260 11.23 -3.12 -32.05
C ALA A 260 10.66 -1.71 -32.33
N ASN A 261 10.76 -1.22 -33.57
CA ASN A 261 10.39 0.15 -33.95
C ASN A 261 8.88 0.34 -34.21
N ARG A 262 8.01 -0.03 -33.25
CA ARG A 262 6.73 0.65 -32.96
C ARG A 262 5.96 0.05 -31.78
N PHE A 263 6.65 -0.46 -30.75
CA PHE A 263 5.98 -0.64 -29.48
C PHE A 263 5.96 0.70 -28.76
N ASP A 264 4.78 1.31 -28.69
CA ASP A 264 4.47 2.33 -27.70
C ASP A 264 4.53 1.62 -26.35
N ALA A 265 5.74 1.47 -25.81
CA ALA A 265 6.02 0.89 -24.51
C ALA A 265 5.58 1.89 -23.44
N GLY A 266 4.25 2.08 -23.34
CA GLY A 266 3.64 2.73 -22.21
C GLY A 266 4.00 1.96 -20.95
N HIS A 267 4.95 2.50 -20.19
CA HIS A 267 5.30 2.09 -18.84
C HIS A 267 5.54 0.58 -18.63
N PHE A 268 6.51 -0.01 -19.34
CA PHE A 268 7.18 -1.18 -18.79
C PHE A 268 8.18 -0.69 -17.74
N TYR A 269 7.82 -0.85 -16.46
CA TYR A 269 8.69 -0.47 -15.35
C TYR A 269 9.99 -1.29 -15.45
N PRO A 270 11.17 -0.64 -15.53
CA PRO A 270 12.43 -1.37 -15.51
C PRO A 270 12.54 -2.11 -14.18
N CYS A 271 13.20 -3.28 -14.18
CA CYS A 271 13.54 -4.01 -12.95
C CYS A 271 14.40 -3.10 -12.05
N HIS A 272 13.75 -2.27 -11.23
CA HIS A 272 14.38 -1.40 -10.25
C HIS A 272 14.75 -2.24 -9.04
N HIS A 273 16.03 -2.23 -8.72
CA HIS A 273 16.58 -2.85 -7.53
C HIS A 273 16.75 -1.72 -6.50
N GLU A 274 15.88 -1.65 -5.49
CA GLU A 274 16.09 -0.74 -4.36
C GLU A 274 16.71 -1.53 -3.21
N SER A 275 18.01 -1.28 -2.98
CA SER A 275 18.73 -1.82 -1.84
C SER A 275 18.27 -1.07 -0.59
N ALA A 276 17.38 -1.69 0.19
CA ALA A 276 17.03 -1.20 1.52
C ALA A 276 18.26 -1.33 2.44
N ASN A 277 19.11 -0.31 2.46
CA ASN A 277 20.16 -0.14 3.47
C ASN A 277 19.49 0.27 4.79
N GLY A 278 19.00 -0.72 5.53
CA GLY A 278 18.73 -0.57 6.96
C GLY A 278 20.06 -0.47 7.70
N ALA A 279 20.49 0.76 8.00
CA ALA A 279 21.56 1.01 8.95
C ALA A 279 21.02 0.73 10.36
N GLU A 280 21.38 -0.43 10.93
CA GLU A 280 21.29 -0.63 12.38
C GLU A 280 22.45 0.12 13.06
N PRO A 281 22.21 0.88 14.14
CA PRO A 281 23.28 1.54 14.88
C PRO A 281 24.01 0.53 15.76
N GLU A 282 25.32 0.43 15.57
CA GLU A 282 26.23 -0.24 16.51
C GLU A 282 26.08 0.38 17.91
N SER A 283 25.49 -0.40 18.82
CA SER A 283 25.51 -0.16 20.26
C SER A 283 26.80 -0.77 20.82
N ASN A 284 27.80 0.08 21.05
CA ASN A 284 28.97 -0.24 21.88
C ASN A 284 28.53 -0.65 23.30
N ALA A 285 28.96 -1.84 23.72
CA ALA A 285 29.18 -2.23 25.12
C ALA A 285 30.33 -3.24 25.17
#